data_AF-A0A9X3X295-F1
#
_entry.id   AF-A0A9X3X295-F1
#
_cell.length_a   1.000
_cell.length_b   1.000
_cell.length_c   1.000
_cell.angle_alpha   90.00
_cell.angle_beta   90.00
_cell.angle_gamma   90.00
#
_symmetry.space_group_name_H-M   'P 1'
#
loop_
_entity.id
_entity.type
_entity.pdbx_description
1 polymer ?
#
loop_
_entity_poly.entity_id
_entity_poly.type
_entity_poly.pdbx_seq_one_letter_code
_entity_poly.pdbx_strand_id
1 'polypeptide(L)'
;MNELQLFLAHADDQRPVLDGGLPLAATLDAPGLDAPPEVLRRVANVHAPSDALPEQRWALVAPKGPAGDRLLSLLAPLRKKREEEQGEEALVYRVEPGMDPVAAGAWIQKEYRDAVRRREVERPRYLLLLGGPELISWDLQRMLCGEAFVGRLAFRDDLGYEAYVDKALRWADVMEAPRARALYHAVLDGTRAMQEGDRHLVQPSLAIARQGQAAGTFDADEIVEIPTDPAGTTLDLSSAAGVLLREAARTRGGMLFTMSHGAGIPKAGWRSLEEQYAHQGAMVLGREGDLLTANDIRRGPFLPGGVWFMFACYGAGTPSRSAYFPWLSRLHELGVIGSAADEVLAALPRGGDSPFVAALPQAALANPDGPLGVVGHVDLAWTWSFLDYDIEGGAFVPKSRAERFQGILQAFVNGHRFGVAHHELARFFRSVSTEVTIFDEEHAHRASLSSDFVEDQASRVRRANLWMQRQDLSAYVLLGDPAARLPIARCPAGIRHAAPGGAASRSTEESVRREDAVLAVLRGMATAATVASRMGVSRDEVERWVATFVDAGRAALARMR
;
A
#
# COMPACT_ATOMS: atom_id res chain seq x y z
N MET A 1 23.26 -8.86 36.52
CA MET A 1 21.80 -8.66 36.60
C MET A 1 21.20 -9.28 35.36
N ASN A 2 20.86 -10.57 35.42
CA ASN A 2 20.27 -11.34 34.29
C ASN A 2 18.89 -11.87 34.71
N GLU A 3 18.10 -11.04 35.39
CA GLU A 3 16.78 -11.41 35.89
C GLU A 3 15.75 -10.40 35.38
N LEU A 4 14.69 -10.91 34.75
CA LEU A 4 13.53 -10.16 34.31
C LEU A 4 12.66 -9.83 35.51
N GLN A 5 12.34 -8.56 35.70
CA GLN A 5 11.59 -8.09 36.85
C GLN A 5 10.13 -7.81 36.45
N LEU A 6 9.18 -8.26 37.27
CA LEU A 6 7.75 -8.02 37.07
C LEU A 6 7.30 -6.88 37.98
N PHE A 7 6.78 -5.80 37.41
CA PHE A 7 6.28 -4.63 38.15
C PHE A 7 4.82 -4.78 38.60
N LEU A 8 4.46 -6.00 39.02
CA LEU A 8 3.15 -6.32 39.57
C LEU A 8 3.32 -6.58 41.06
N ALA A 9 2.51 -5.95 41.89
CA ALA A 9 2.46 -6.18 43.32
C ALA A 9 1.07 -6.66 43.74
N HIS A 10 1.02 -7.50 44.77
CA HIS A 10 -0.21 -7.87 45.44
C HIS A 10 -0.89 -6.62 46.03
N ALA A 11 -2.17 -6.41 45.75
CA ALA A 11 -2.85 -5.17 46.13
C ALA A 11 -3.06 -5.03 47.65
N ASP A 12 -3.11 -6.15 48.36
CA ASP A 12 -3.37 -6.27 49.79
C ASP A 12 -2.11 -6.10 50.65
N ASP A 13 -0.96 -6.62 50.21
CA ASP A 13 0.31 -6.51 50.97
C ASP A 13 1.41 -5.67 50.28
N GLN A 14 1.13 -5.21 49.06
CA GLN A 14 2.02 -4.37 48.22
C GLN A 14 3.37 -5.02 47.89
N ARG A 15 3.52 -6.33 48.08
CA ARG A 15 4.75 -7.05 47.74
C ARG A 15 4.77 -7.43 46.27
N PRO A 16 5.96 -7.43 45.62
CA PRO A 16 6.08 -7.92 44.26
C PRO A 16 5.53 -9.33 44.15
N VAL A 17 4.69 -9.57 43.16
CA VAL A 17 4.18 -10.91 42.82
C VAL A 17 5.33 -11.85 42.45
N LEU A 18 6.46 -11.29 42.01
CA LEU A 18 7.66 -12.04 41.66
C LEU A 18 8.92 -11.36 42.23
N ASP A 19 9.21 -11.64 43.49
CA ASP A 19 10.27 -10.98 44.28
C ASP A 19 11.70 -11.29 43.78
N GLY A 20 11.91 -12.46 43.16
CA GLY A 20 13.21 -12.89 42.62
C GLY A 20 13.40 -12.66 41.11
N GLY A 21 12.40 -12.09 40.44
CA GLY A 21 12.36 -12.05 38.98
C GLY A 21 12.36 -13.43 38.31
N LEU A 22 12.41 -13.45 36.97
CA LEU A 22 12.66 -14.66 36.20
C LEU A 22 14.10 -14.65 35.68
N PRO A 23 14.81 -15.79 35.64
CA PRO A 23 16.10 -15.85 34.97
C PRO A 23 15.91 -15.46 33.50
N LEU A 24 16.86 -14.72 32.92
CA LEU A 24 16.80 -14.32 31.50
C LEU A 24 16.63 -15.52 30.56
N ALA A 25 17.16 -16.70 30.93
CA ALA A 25 16.95 -17.93 30.18
C ALA A 25 15.48 -18.36 30.03
N ALA A 26 14.57 -17.89 30.90
CA ALA A 26 13.13 -18.13 30.78
C ALA A 26 12.51 -17.49 29.52
N THR A 27 13.20 -16.56 28.85
CA THR A 27 12.76 -16.04 27.54
C THR A 27 13.03 -17.00 26.39
N LEU A 28 13.85 -18.04 26.59
CA LEU A 28 14.23 -18.97 25.53
C LEU A 28 13.07 -19.92 25.15
N ASP A 29 12.16 -20.17 26.09
CA ASP A 29 11.01 -21.07 25.93
C ASP A 29 9.65 -20.32 25.88
N ALA A 30 9.67 -18.99 25.73
CA ALA A 30 8.45 -18.22 25.53
C ALA A 30 7.80 -18.64 24.19
N PRO A 31 6.47 -18.91 24.13
CA PRO A 31 5.81 -19.22 22.87
C PRO A 31 5.99 -18.03 21.91
N GLY A 32 6.60 -18.30 20.75
CA GLY A 32 7.05 -17.25 19.83
C GLY A 32 5.92 -16.40 19.28
N LEU A 33 5.93 -15.11 19.63
CA LEU A 33 5.60 -14.01 18.74
C LEU A 33 6.93 -13.28 18.50
N ASP A 34 7.32 -13.12 17.23
CA ASP A 34 8.57 -12.46 16.89
C ASP A 34 8.61 -11.02 17.45
N ALA A 35 9.41 -10.86 18.52
CA ALA A 35 9.84 -9.65 19.24
C ALA A 35 8.79 -8.83 20.03
N PRO A 36 9.01 -8.58 21.34
CA PRO A 36 8.21 -7.62 22.11
C PRO A 36 8.65 -6.16 21.89
N PRO A 37 7.72 -5.18 22.02
CA PRO A 37 8.01 -3.76 21.88
C PRO A 37 8.76 -3.19 23.09
N GLU A 38 9.85 -2.44 22.85
CA GLU A 38 10.49 -1.63 23.88
C GLU A 38 9.51 -0.59 24.44
N VAL A 39 9.52 -0.51 25.78
CA VAL A 39 8.79 0.41 26.66
C VAL A 39 8.49 1.79 26.05
N LEU A 40 7.19 2.07 25.94
CA LEU A 40 6.57 3.34 25.55
C LEU A 40 6.99 4.50 26.47
N ARG A 41 8.09 5.18 26.14
CA ARG A 41 8.35 6.59 26.51
C ARG A 41 9.26 7.28 25.49
N ARG A 42 8.91 7.22 24.20
CA ARG A 42 9.73 7.80 23.13
C ARG A 42 8.83 8.27 21.99
N VAL A 43 8.26 9.45 22.16
CA VAL A 43 7.52 10.12 21.09
C VAL A 43 8.58 10.70 20.14
N ALA A 44 8.58 10.27 18.87
CA ALA A 44 9.31 10.94 17.80
C ALA A 44 8.91 12.43 17.74
N ASN A 45 9.54 13.29 16.93
CA ASN A 45 8.89 14.57 16.58
C ASN A 45 7.70 14.35 15.62
N VAL A 46 6.82 13.39 15.93
CA VAL A 46 5.53 13.16 15.27
C VAL A 46 4.59 14.36 15.41
N HIS A 47 4.95 15.37 16.21
CA HIS A 47 4.20 16.61 16.36
C HIS A 47 4.48 17.62 15.25
N ALA A 48 5.63 17.53 14.58
CA ALA A 48 5.92 18.38 13.42
C ALA A 48 5.09 17.92 12.20
N PRO A 49 4.68 18.83 11.30
CA PRO A 49 3.95 18.44 10.09
C PRO A 49 4.75 17.45 9.26
N SER A 50 4.10 16.39 8.77
CA SER A 50 4.76 15.32 8.02
C SER A 50 5.50 15.80 6.78
N ASP A 51 5.05 16.86 6.10
CA ASP A 51 5.69 17.43 4.89
C ASP A 51 6.86 18.38 5.15
N ALA A 52 7.08 18.75 6.41
CA ALA A 52 8.04 19.77 6.80
C ALA A 52 9.45 19.15 6.84
N LEU A 53 10.15 19.22 5.70
CA LEU A 53 11.45 18.59 5.52
C LEU A 53 12.51 19.02 6.54
N PRO A 54 12.63 20.30 6.94
CA PRO A 54 13.57 20.71 7.99
C PRO A 54 13.36 19.97 9.33
N GLU A 55 12.11 19.76 9.72
CA GLU A 55 11.74 19.14 11.00
C GLU A 55 11.75 17.61 10.93
N GLN A 56 11.43 17.04 9.77
CA GLN A 56 11.36 15.59 9.57
C GLN A 56 12.69 15.00 9.13
N ARG A 57 13.60 15.82 8.59
CA ARG A 57 14.95 15.48 8.10
C ARG A 57 14.97 14.43 6.98
N TRP A 58 15.97 14.54 6.11
CA TRP A 58 16.21 13.67 4.97
C TRP A 58 17.60 13.04 5.04
N ALA A 59 17.68 11.77 4.68
CA ALA A 59 18.92 11.00 4.69
C ALA A 59 18.99 9.95 3.58
N LEU A 60 20.22 9.53 3.32
CA LEU A 60 20.54 8.48 2.37
C LEU A 60 20.80 7.16 3.10
N VAL A 61 20.37 6.05 2.49
CA VAL A 61 20.73 4.69 2.88
C VAL A 61 21.47 4.06 1.71
N ALA A 62 22.76 3.76 1.89
CA ALA A 62 23.63 3.24 0.83
C ALA A 62 24.34 1.95 1.28
N PRO A 63 24.62 1.00 0.36
CA PRO A 63 25.33 -0.23 0.72
C PRO A 63 26.79 0.06 1.07
N LYS A 64 27.38 -0.72 1.98
CA LYS A 64 28.81 -0.66 2.28
C LYS A 64 29.64 -1.10 1.07
N GLY A 65 30.81 -0.48 0.92
CA GLY A 65 31.76 -0.78 -0.15
C GLY A 65 31.60 0.08 -1.43
N PRO A 66 32.38 -0.24 -2.47
CA PRO A 66 32.57 0.63 -3.64
C PRO A 66 31.28 0.94 -4.41
N ALA A 67 30.36 -0.02 -4.47
CA ALA A 67 29.07 0.17 -5.13
C ALA A 67 28.28 1.31 -4.47
N GLY A 68 28.23 1.35 -3.13
CA GLY A 68 27.53 2.43 -2.44
C GLY A 68 28.25 3.76 -2.52
N ASP A 69 29.58 3.78 -2.54
CA ASP A 69 30.35 5.02 -2.69
C ASP A 69 30.12 5.66 -4.05
N ARG A 70 30.07 4.82 -5.11
CA ARG A 70 29.67 5.25 -6.44
C ARG A 70 28.25 5.81 -6.47
N LEU A 71 27.28 5.11 -5.86
CA LEU A 71 25.89 5.58 -5.80
C LEU A 71 25.76 6.91 -5.05
N LEU A 72 26.48 7.10 -3.95
CA LEU A 72 26.52 8.37 -3.23
C LEU A 72 27.09 9.49 -4.09
N SER A 73 28.12 9.21 -4.90
CA SER A 73 28.71 10.19 -5.81
C SER A 73 27.72 10.65 -6.87
N LEU A 74 26.97 9.73 -7.48
CA LEU A 74 25.94 10.04 -8.48
C LEU A 74 24.81 10.88 -7.89
N LEU A 75 24.47 10.64 -6.63
CA LEU A 75 23.41 11.36 -5.92
C LEU A 75 23.85 12.67 -5.27
N ALA A 76 25.13 13.04 -5.34
CA ALA A 76 25.65 14.23 -4.68
C ALA A 76 24.89 15.53 -5.02
N PRO A 77 24.46 15.78 -6.28
CA PRO A 77 23.67 16.97 -6.60
C PRO A 77 22.29 16.98 -5.91
N LEU A 78 21.57 15.85 -5.90
CA LEU A 78 20.28 15.74 -5.22
C LEU A 78 20.44 15.85 -3.71
N ARG A 79 21.48 15.22 -3.15
CA ARG A 79 21.82 15.33 -1.72
C ARG A 79 21.99 16.79 -1.33
N LYS A 80 22.81 17.55 -2.07
CA LYS A 80 23.05 18.98 -1.80
C LYS A 80 21.75 19.77 -1.80
N LYS A 81 20.87 19.54 -2.78
CA LYS A 81 19.55 20.18 -2.83
C LYS A 81 18.70 19.87 -1.60
N ARG A 82 18.70 18.63 -1.12
CA ARG A 82 17.93 18.23 0.08
C ARG A 82 18.54 18.77 1.37
N GLU A 83 19.87 18.89 1.43
CA GLU A 83 20.58 19.57 2.52
C GLU A 83 20.20 21.05 2.61
N GLU A 84 20.15 21.74 1.47
CA GLU A 84 19.66 23.13 1.38
C GLU A 84 18.19 23.24 1.82
N GLU A 85 17.32 22.34 1.38
CA GLU A 85 15.89 22.36 1.75
C GLU A 85 15.62 22.05 3.22
N GLN A 86 16.43 21.20 3.86
CA GLN A 86 16.27 20.86 5.28
C GLN A 86 17.09 21.76 6.21
N GLY A 87 18.03 22.55 5.67
CA GLY A 87 18.91 23.45 6.41
C GLY A 87 20.02 22.75 7.22
N GLU A 88 20.33 21.48 6.93
CA GLU A 88 21.35 20.68 7.62
C GLU A 88 21.95 19.64 6.69
N GLU A 89 23.14 19.13 7.03
CA GLU A 89 23.76 18.01 6.33
C GLU A 89 22.92 16.73 6.44
N ALA A 90 22.85 15.98 5.33
CA ALA A 90 22.10 14.74 5.26
C ALA A 90 22.93 13.62 5.87
N LEU A 91 22.33 12.89 6.82
CA LEU A 91 22.95 11.68 7.33
C LEU A 91 23.05 10.63 6.22
N VAL A 92 24.12 9.84 6.28
CA VAL A 92 24.33 8.69 5.39
C VAL A 92 24.42 7.43 6.21
N TYR A 93 23.40 6.60 6.09
CA TYR A 93 23.31 5.28 6.69
C TYR A 93 23.97 4.25 5.78
N ARG A 94 24.82 3.39 6.36
CA ARG A 94 25.55 2.35 5.62
C ARG A 94 25.05 0.96 5.99
N VAL A 95 24.67 0.19 4.98
CA VAL A 95 23.98 -1.11 5.10
C VAL A 95 24.87 -2.20 4.53
N GLU A 96 25.05 -3.32 5.24
CA GLU A 96 25.66 -4.52 4.66
C GLU A 96 24.81 -5.06 3.50
N PRO A 97 25.39 -5.35 2.32
CA PRO A 97 24.64 -5.88 1.20
C PRO A 97 23.87 -7.17 1.51
N GLY A 98 22.63 -7.26 1.04
CA GLY A 98 21.86 -8.51 1.07
C GLY A 98 21.36 -8.97 2.46
N MET A 99 21.16 -8.05 3.40
CA MET A 99 20.58 -8.37 4.72
C MET A 99 19.27 -9.16 4.60
N ASP A 100 19.19 -10.27 5.34
CA ASP A 100 17.94 -10.98 5.58
C ASP A 100 17.00 -10.16 6.51
N PRO A 101 15.74 -10.58 6.69
CA PRO A 101 14.78 -9.85 7.53
C PRO A 101 15.23 -9.67 8.99
N VAL A 102 15.95 -10.64 9.56
CA VAL A 102 16.41 -10.59 10.96
C VAL A 102 17.52 -9.56 11.11
N ALA A 103 18.50 -9.59 10.21
CA ALA A 103 19.58 -8.61 10.14
C ALA A 103 19.04 -7.20 9.87
N ALA A 104 18.05 -7.06 8.99
CA ALA A 104 17.37 -5.79 8.73
C ALA A 104 16.71 -5.22 9.98
N GLY A 105 16.01 -6.05 10.76
CA GLY A 105 15.43 -5.65 12.04
C GLY A 105 16.47 -5.19 13.06
N ALA A 106 17.56 -5.94 13.21
CA ALA A 106 18.67 -5.56 14.09
C ALA A 106 19.33 -4.23 13.66
N TRP A 107 19.47 -4.02 12.35
CA TRP A 107 20.03 -2.80 11.79
C TRP A 107 19.12 -1.58 12.06
N ILE A 108 17.81 -1.71 11.92
CA ILE A 108 16.87 -0.63 12.24
C ILE A 108 17.00 -0.22 13.71
N GLN A 109 17.10 -1.20 14.62
CA GLN A 109 17.21 -0.92 16.05
C GLN A 109 18.54 -0.28 16.43
N LYS A 110 19.65 -0.74 15.86
CA LYS A 110 20.99 -0.27 16.24
C LYS A 110 21.46 0.90 15.40
N GLU A 111 21.48 0.74 14.08
CA GLU A 111 22.14 1.69 13.19
C GLU A 111 21.21 2.85 12.82
N TYR A 112 19.92 2.62 12.59
CA TYR A 112 19.00 3.70 12.25
C TYR A 112 18.56 4.49 13.50
N ARG A 113 18.14 3.80 14.58
CA ARG A 113 17.63 4.47 15.77
C ARG A 113 18.71 5.04 16.67
N ASP A 114 19.84 4.34 16.88
CA ASP A 114 20.89 4.85 17.77
C ASP A 114 21.85 5.85 17.10
N ALA A 115 21.84 6.00 15.78
CA ALA A 115 22.69 6.97 15.06
C ALA A 115 22.55 8.41 15.58
N VAL A 116 21.35 8.78 16.05
CA VAL A 116 21.08 10.11 16.60
C VAL A 116 21.26 10.18 18.12
N ARG A 117 21.92 9.19 18.74
CA ARG A 117 22.15 9.09 20.19
C ARG A 117 20.87 9.33 21.01
N ARG A 118 19.73 8.83 20.52
CA ARG A 118 18.39 8.98 21.11
C ARG A 118 17.82 10.41 21.12
N ARG A 119 18.38 11.33 20.32
CA ARG A 119 17.74 12.61 19.97
C ARG A 119 16.76 12.39 18.82
N GLU A 120 15.57 11.90 19.16
CA GLU A 120 14.49 11.58 18.21
C GLU A 120 14.18 12.70 17.21
N VAL A 121 14.26 13.97 17.64
CA VAL A 121 14.04 15.16 16.80
C VAL A 121 15.07 15.31 15.67
N GLU A 122 16.23 14.66 15.80
CA GLU A 122 17.28 14.69 14.79
C GLU A 122 17.18 13.50 13.83
N ARG A 123 16.31 12.52 14.08
CA ARG A 123 16.22 11.31 13.25
C ARG A 123 15.56 11.62 11.91
N PRO A 124 16.25 11.39 10.78
CA PRO A 124 15.66 11.45 9.45
C PRO A 124 14.49 10.50 9.28
N ARG A 125 13.35 11.06 8.91
CA ARG A 125 12.15 10.31 8.53
C ARG A 125 12.01 10.19 7.04
N TYR A 126 12.61 11.06 6.24
CA TYR A 126 12.73 10.80 4.80
C TYR A 126 14.00 9.99 4.53
N LEU A 127 13.84 8.75 4.05
CA LEU A 127 14.95 7.84 3.77
C LEU A 127 14.95 7.45 2.30
N LEU A 128 16.01 7.84 1.57
CA LEU A 128 16.22 7.42 0.20
C LEU A 128 17.22 6.27 0.13
N LEU A 129 16.76 5.09 -0.27
CA LEU A 129 17.56 3.88 -0.47
C LEU A 129 18.22 3.93 -1.85
N LEU A 130 19.53 3.67 -1.90
CA LEU A 130 20.31 3.66 -3.12
C LEU A 130 20.74 2.23 -3.48
N GLY A 131 20.24 1.73 -4.61
CA GLY A 131 20.59 0.43 -5.16
C GLY A 131 19.42 -0.56 -5.20
N GLY A 132 19.62 -1.62 -5.97
CA GLY A 132 18.64 -2.70 -6.11
C GLY A 132 18.51 -3.56 -4.85
N PRO A 133 17.51 -4.45 -4.83
CA PRO A 133 17.23 -5.32 -3.68
C PRO A 133 18.31 -6.36 -3.38
N GLU A 134 19.21 -6.62 -4.33
CA GLU A 134 20.42 -7.41 -4.13
C GLU A 134 21.44 -6.70 -3.22
N LEU A 135 21.41 -5.36 -3.15
CA LEU A 135 22.25 -4.56 -2.26
C LEU A 135 21.48 -4.18 -0.99
N ILE A 136 20.27 -3.63 -1.12
CA ILE A 136 19.45 -3.22 0.03
C ILE A 136 18.13 -3.98 -0.06
N SER A 137 17.91 -5.00 0.77
CA SER A 137 16.76 -5.92 0.60
C SER A 137 15.40 -5.23 0.60
N TRP A 138 14.41 -5.87 -0.04
CA TRP A 138 13.02 -5.44 0.02
C TRP A 138 12.47 -5.48 1.45
N ASP A 139 12.90 -6.46 2.24
CA ASP A 139 12.53 -6.59 3.65
C ASP A 139 12.95 -5.36 4.46
N LEU A 140 14.18 -4.89 4.28
CA LEU A 140 14.63 -3.66 4.94
C LEU A 140 13.78 -2.44 4.55
N GLN A 141 13.46 -2.27 3.26
CA GLN A 141 12.59 -1.19 2.82
C GLN A 141 11.19 -1.31 3.44
N ARG A 142 10.58 -2.50 3.38
CA ARG A 142 9.25 -2.78 3.94
C ARG A 142 9.19 -2.47 5.43
N MET A 143 10.21 -2.88 6.19
CA MET A 143 10.29 -2.62 7.62
C MET A 143 10.46 -1.13 7.92
N LEU A 144 11.32 -0.43 7.20
CA LEU A 144 11.49 1.02 7.33
C LEU A 144 10.22 1.81 6.97
N CYS A 145 9.42 1.36 5.98
CA CYS A 145 8.15 2.01 5.62
C CYS A 145 7.15 2.06 6.79
N GLY A 146 7.27 1.16 7.76
CA GLY A 146 6.47 1.18 8.99
C GLY A 146 6.84 2.33 9.94
N GLU A 147 8.04 2.91 9.82
CA GLU A 147 8.60 3.91 10.73
C GLU A 147 8.85 5.28 10.07
N ALA A 148 9.19 5.26 8.78
CA ALA A 148 9.72 6.38 8.02
C ALA A 148 9.02 6.54 6.65
N PHE A 149 9.29 7.65 6.00
CA PHE A 149 8.92 8.00 4.63
C PHE A 149 10.02 7.52 3.68
N VAL A 150 9.83 6.34 3.11
CA VAL A 150 10.91 5.61 2.42
C VAL A 150 10.68 5.62 0.92
N GLY A 151 11.72 5.93 0.15
CA GLY A 151 11.76 5.75 -1.30
C GLY A 151 13.05 5.06 -1.74
N ARG A 152 13.09 4.53 -2.96
CA ARG A 152 14.26 3.83 -3.51
C ARG A 152 14.62 4.32 -4.90
N LEU A 153 15.91 4.52 -5.17
CA LEU A 153 16.46 4.64 -6.53
C LEU A 153 17.36 3.45 -6.84
N ALA A 154 16.94 2.69 -7.83
CA ALA A 154 17.66 1.53 -8.34
C ALA A 154 17.58 1.56 -9.86
N PHE A 155 18.71 1.79 -10.54
CA PHE A 155 18.81 1.73 -12.00
C PHE A 155 19.87 0.71 -12.40
N ARG A 156 19.78 0.21 -13.63
CA ARG A 156 20.77 -0.74 -14.17
C ARG A 156 22.12 -0.11 -14.48
N ASP A 157 22.13 1.19 -14.75
CA ASP A 157 23.30 1.96 -15.14
C ASP A 157 23.30 3.36 -14.49
N ASP A 158 24.42 4.07 -14.60
CA ASP A 158 24.61 5.41 -14.02
C ASP A 158 23.76 6.47 -14.71
N LEU A 159 23.53 6.30 -16.01
CA LEU A 159 22.72 7.23 -16.79
C LEU A 159 21.31 7.33 -16.24
N GLY A 160 20.74 6.23 -15.73
CA GLY A 160 19.45 6.24 -15.05
C GLY A 160 19.45 7.09 -13.78
N TYR A 161 20.52 7.02 -12.97
CA TYR A 161 20.67 7.85 -11.77
C TYR A 161 20.85 9.32 -12.12
N GLU A 162 21.74 9.64 -13.07
CA GLU A 162 22.00 11.00 -13.54
C GLU A 162 20.72 11.63 -14.11
N ALA A 163 20.01 10.92 -15.00
CA ALA A 163 18.78 11.42 -15.59
C ALA A 163 17.67 11.65 -14.54
N TYR A 164 17.56 10.78 -13.52
CA TYR A 164 16.63 10.99 -12.42
C TYR A 164 17.02 12.23 -11.59
N VAL A 165 18.30 12.37 -11.23
CA VAL A 165 18.81 13.50 -10.44
C VAL A 165 18.54 14.82 -11.17
N ASP A 166 18.90 14.91 -12.45
CA ASP A 166 18.68 16.10 -13.27
C ASP A 166 17.18 16.44 -13.35
N LYS A 167 16.34 15.42 -13.58
CA LYS A 167 14.88 15.59 -13.60
C LYS A 167 14.35 16.07 -12.24
N ALA A 168 14.79 15.47 -11.13
CA ALA A 168 14.33 15.81 -9.79
C ALA A 168 14.72 17.24 -9.41
N LEU A 169 15.94 17.67 -9.74
CA LEU A 169 16.41 19.04 -9.51
C LEU A 169 15.61 20.05 -10.35
N ARG A 170 15.38 19.75 -11.63
CA ARG A 170 14.60 20.61 -12.53
C ARG A 170 13.18 20.84 -12.01
N TRP A 171 12.54 19.82 -11.43
CA TRP A 171 11.19 19.94 -10.90
C TRP A 171 11.11 20.44 -9.46
N ALA A 172 12.22 20.50 -8.71
CA ALA A 172 12.19 20.82 -7.28
C ALA A 172 11.68 22.24 -6.96
N ASP A 173 12.01 23.21 -7.83
CA ASP A 173 11.67 24.62 -7.65
C ASP A 173 10.62 25.14 -8.65
N VAL A 174 10.15 24.28 -9.55
CA VAL A 174 9.16 24.64 -10.57
C VAL A 174 7.76 24.35 -10.05
N MET A 175 6.86 25.31 -10.24
CA MET A 175 5.42 25.12 -10.14
C MET A 175 4.86 25.12 -11.57
N GLU A 176 4.45 23.95 -12.04
CA GLU A 176 3.90 23.72 -13.38
C GLU A 176 2.44 24.17 -13.48
N ALA A 177 1.63 23.85 -12.46
CA ALA A 177 0.20 24.09 -12.44
C ALA A 177 -0.26 24.42 -11.01
N PRO A 178 -1.42 25.10 -10.83
CA PRO A 178 -1.96 25.30 -9.49
C PRO A 178 -2.42 24.00 -8.84
N ARG A 179 -2.93 23.04 -9.62
CA ARG A 179 -3.53 21.78 -9.14
C ARG A 179 -3.15 20.60 -10.03
N ALA A 180 -3.19 19.40 -9.49
CA ALA A 180 -2.91 18.17 -10.24
C ALA A 180 -4.09 17.74 -11.11
N ARG A 181 -3.81 17.16 -12.29
CA ARG A 181 -4.75 16.25 -12.95
C ARG A 181 -4.63 14.86 -12.31
N ALA A 182 -5.76 14.20 -12.07
CA ALA A 182 -5.84 12.86 -11.51
C ALA A 182 -6.39 11.89 -12.56
N LEU A 183 -5.55 11.00 -13.07
CA LEU A 183 -5.88 10.03 -14.11
C LEU A 183 -6.07 8.65 -13.50
N TYR A 184 -7.12 7.94 -13.93
CA TYR A 184 -7.42 6.57 -13.53
C TYR A 184 -7.55 5.70 -14.76
N HIS A 185 -6.94 4.51 -14.75
CA HIS A 185 -7.04 3.54 -15.82
C HIS A 185 -7.12 2.11 -15.28
N ALA A 186 -8.08 1.32 -15.74
CA ALA A 186 -8.23 -0.08 -15.38
C ALA A 186 -8.31 -0.94 -16.64
N VAL A 187 -7.41 -1.91 -16.78
CA VAL A 187 -7.40 -2.82 -17.92
C VAL A 187 -8.55 -3.83 -17.77
N LEU A 188 -9.62 -3.64 -18.54
CA LEU A 188 -10.79 -4.53 -18.51
C LEU A 188 -10.62 -5.70 -19.48
N ASP A 189 -9.75 -6.64 -19.13
CA ASP A 189 -9.48 -7.86 -19.93
C ASP A 189 -10.53 -8.98 -19.73
N GLY A 190 -11.62 -8.70 -19.03
CA GLY A 190 -12.69 -9.66 -18.76
C GLY A 190 -12.32 -10.82 -17.82
N THR A 191 -11.14 -10.81 -17.17
CA THR A 191 -10.82 -11.75 -16.08
C THR A 191 -11.56 -11.35 -14.80
N ARG A 192 -11.83 -12.33 -13.93
CA ARG A 192 -12.50 -12.06 -12.64
C ARG A 192 -11.71 -11.09 -11.77
N ALA A 193 -10.38 -11.23 -11.73
CA ALA A 193 -9.53 -10.32 -10.96
C ALA A 193 -9.71 -8.85 -11.37
N MET A 194 -9.75 -8.57 -12.68
CA MET A 194 -9.95 -7.21 -13.18
C MET A 194 -11.38 -6.72 -12.96
N GLN A 195 -12.39 -7.59 -13.06
CA GLN A 195 -13.78 -7.24 -12.73
C GLN A 195 -13.95 -6.88 -11.25
N GLU A 196 -13.39 -7.68 -10.34
CA GLU A 196 -13.44 -7.41 -8.89
C GLU A 196 -12.65 -6.14 -8.54
N GLY A 197 -11.47 -5.95 -9.15
CA GLY A 197 -10.68 -4.74 -8.97
C GLY A 197 -11.39 -3.47 -9.45
N ASP A 198 -12.02 -3.50 -10.63
CA ASP A 198 -12.76 -2.33 -11.12
C ASP A 198 -13.94 -2.01 -10.20
N ARG A 199 -14.74 -3.04 -9.89
CA ARG A 199 -15.94 -2.91 -9.05
C ARG A 199 -15.63 -2.45 -7.62
N HIS A 200 -14.56 -2.96 -7.01
CA HIS A 200 -14.30 -2.78 -5.58
C HIS A 200 -13.14 -1.85 -5.25
N LEU A 201 -12.35 -1.42 -6.22
CA LEU A 201 -11.26 -0.45 -6.04
C LEU A 201 -11.41 0.77 -6.94
N VAL A 202 -11.43 0.60 -8.26
CA VAL A 202 -11.33 1.72 -9.21
C VAL A 202 -12.58 2.59 -9.22
N GLN A 203 -13.76 2.00 -9.43
CA GLN A 203 -15.01 2.74 -9.46
C GLN A 203 -15.34 3.41 -8.12
N PRO A 204 -15.21 2.73 -6.95
CA PRO A 204 -15.35 3.39 -5.66
C PRO A 204 -14.33 4.52 -5.47
N SER A 205 -13.09 4.34 -5.95
CA SER A 205 -12.07 5.37 -5.83
C SER A 205 -12.37 6.63 -6.64
N LEU A 206 -12.87 6.46 -7.87
CA LEU A 206 -13.35 7.56 -8.70
C LEU A 206 -14.53 8.29 -8.04
N ALA A 207 -15.48 7.54 -7.47
CA ALA A 207 -16.63 8.12 -6.78
C ALA A 207 -16.20 8.95 -5.57
N ILE A 208 -15.30 8.42 -4.73
CA ILE A 208 -14.78 9.14 -3.55
C ILE A 208 -13.98 10.36 -3.98
N ALA A 209 -13.14 10.26 -5.02
CA ALA A 209 -12.38 11.40 -5.52
C ALA A 209 -13.29 12.53 -6.05
N ARG A 210 -14.33 12.19 -6.83
CA ARG A 210 -15.33 13.15 -7.33
C ARG A 210 -16.11 13.81 -6.19
N GLN A 211 -16.51 13.02 -5.18
CA GLN A 211 -17.17 13.54 -3.98
C GLN A 211 -16.23 14.47 -3.18
N GLY A 212 -14.98 14.07 -3.03
CA GLY A 212 -13.94 14.87 -2.36
C GLY A 212 -13.64 16.17 -3.10
N GLN A 213 -13.67 16.17 -4.43
CA GLN A 213 -13.49 17.38 -5.24
C GLN A 213 -14.64 18.35 -5.00
N ALA A 214 -15.89 17.86 -5.02
CA ALA A 214 -17.07 18.67 -4.69
C ALA A 214 -17.04 19.21 -3.25
N ALA A 215 -16.45 18.47 -2.31
CA ALA A 215 -16.29 18.86 -0.91
C ALA A 215 -15.01 19.69 -0.63
N GLY A 216 -14.15 19.91 -1.63
CA GLY A 216 -12.88 20.62 -1.48
C GLY A 216 -11.78 19.88 -0.70
N THR A 217 -11.91 18.56 -0.52
CA THR A 217 -10.90 17.72 0.14
C THR A 217 -9.94 17.03 -0.85
N PHE A 218 -10.34 16.91 -2.11
CA PHE A 218 -9.53 16.35 -3.21
C PHE A 218 -9.28 17.44 -4.26
N ASP A 219 -8.17 18.17 -4.16
CA ASP A 219 -7.93 19.42 -4.90
C ASP A 219 -7.36 19.19 -6.31
N ALA A 220 -7.99 18.29 -7.07
CA ALA A 220 -7.66 18.06 -8.47
C ALA A 220 -8.23 19.18 -9.37
N ASP A 221 -7.46 19.54 -10.39
CA ASP A 221 -7.95 20.36 -11.51
C ASP A 221 -8.99 19.57 -12.32
N GLU A 222 -8.65 18.32 -12.64
CA GLU A 222 -9.46 17.42 -13.45
C GLU A 222 -9.32 15.98 -12.92
N ILE A 223 -10.42 15.23 -12.93
CA ILE A 223 -10.44 13.78 -12.67
C ILE A 223 -10.80 13.07 -13.98
N VAL A 224 -9.84 12.36 -14.56
CA VAL A 224 -9.97 11.69 -15.86
C VAL A 224 -10.00 10.18 -15.66
N GLU A 225 -11.03 9.54 -16.20
CA GLU A 225 -11.09 8.08 -16.34
C GLU A 225 -10.70 7.74 -17.78
N ILE A 226 -9.55 7.09 -17.96
CA ILE A 226 -9.01 6.70 -19.25
C ILE A 226 -9.68 5.38 -19.66
N PRO A 227 -10.47 5.37 -20.74
CA PRO A 227 -11.21 4.17 -21.15
C PRO A 227 -10.27 3.07 -21.61
N THR A 228 -10.71 1.82 -21.44
CA THR A 228 -10.11 0.64 -22.08
C THR A 228 -10.85 0.37 -23.39
N ASP A 229 -10.12 0.17 -24.48
CA ASP A 229 -10.71 -0.26 -25.76
C ASP A 229 -11.21 -1.71 -25.63
N PRO A 230 -12.53 -1.98 -25.76
CA PRO A 230 -13.09 -3.31 -25.55
C PRO A 230 -12.80 -4.33 -26.66
N ALA A 231 -12.25 -3.94 -27.81
CA ALA A 231 -12.14 -4.87 -28.94
C ALA A 231 -10.96 -4.56 -29.89
N GLY A 232 -9.88 -5.34 -29.77
CA GLY A 232 -8.71 -5.31 -30.65
C GLY A 232 -9.06 -5.32 -32.14
N THR A 233 -9.17 -4.14 -32.72
CA THR A 233 -9.39 -3.94 -34.15
C THR A 233 -8.24 -3.12 -34.73
N THR A 234 -7.26 -3.84 -35.29
CA THR A 234 -6.34 -3.41 -36.37
C THR A 234 -5.63 -2.05 -36.25
N LEU A 235 -4.36 -2.14 -35.78
CA LEU A 235 -3.16 -1.33 -36.09
C LEU A 235 -3.07 0.15 -35.66
N ASP A 236 -1.84 0.50 -35.24
CA ASP A 236 -1.28 1.85 -35.04
C ASP A 236 -1.80 2.66 -33.84
N LEU A 237 -1.02 2.70 -32.74
CA LEU A 237 -1.11 3.65 -31.61
C LEU A 237 -2.51 3.93 -31.03
N SER A 238 -3.52 3.15 -31.40
CA SER A 238 -4.94 3.29 -31.08
C SER A 238 -5.42 2.22 -30.10
N SER A 239 -4.54 1.30 -29.70
CA SER A 239 -4.77 0.37 -28.60
C SER A 239 -4.97 1.10 -27.26
N ALA A 240 -5.51 0.39 -26.26
CA ALA A 240 -5.62 0.89 -24.88
C ALA A 240 -4.28 1.47 -24.36
N ALA A 241 -3.14 0.92 -24.81
CA ALA A 241 -1.80 1.46 -24.59
C ALA A 241 -1.64 2.89 -25.12
N GLY A 242 -2.06 3.13 -26.36
CA GLY A 242 -1.89 4.42 -27.02
C GLY A 242 -2.74 5.53 -26.42
N VAL A 243 -3.96 5.23 -25.96
CA VAL A 243 -4.79 6.20 -25.22
C VAL A 243 -4.14 6.54 -23.88
N LEU A 244 -3.73 5.53 -23.11
CA LEU A 244 -3.02 5.70 -21.84
C LEU A 244 -1.76 6.54 -22.02
N LEU A 245 -0.91 6.19 -22.98
CA LEU A 245 0.34 6.89 -23.27
C LEU A 245 0.10 8.34 -23.69
N ARG A 246 -0.91 8.62 -24.54
CA ARG A 246 -1.25 9.99 -24.94
C ARG A 246 -1.71 10.84 -23.76
N GLU A 247 -2.60 10.31 -22.92
CA GLU A 247 -3.11 11.04 -21.75
C GLU A 247 -2.02 11.22 -20.69
N ALA A 248 -1.17 10.22 -20.46
CA ALA A 248 -0.01 10.34 -19.60
C ALA A 248 1.00 11.39 -20.13
N ALA A 249 1.31 11.38 -21.43
CA ALA A 249 2.24 12.33 -22.05
C ALA A 249 1.78 13.80 -21.93
N ARG A 250 0.47 14.04 -21.98
CA ARG A 250 -0.15 15.37 -21.82
C ARG A 250 -0.26 15.80 -20.36
N THR A 251 -0.09 14.88 -19.41
CA THR A 251 -0.29 15.15 -17.99
C THR A 251 1.01 15.54 -17.32
N ARG A 252 1.20 16.85 -17.12
CA ARG A 252 2.38 17.41 -16.44
C ARG A 252 2.04 17.67 -14.98
N GLY A 253 2.88 17.21 -14.06
CA GLY A 253 2.67 17.36 -12.61
C GLY A 253 1.37 16.74 -12.07
N GLY A 254 0.88 15.67 -12.70
CA GLY A 254 -0.33 14.96 -12.29
C GLY A 254 -0.08 13.62 -11.61
N MET A 255 -1.16 12.99 -11.17
CA MET A 255 -1.17 11.63 -10.63
C MET A 255 -1.83 10.68 -11.64
N LEU A 256 -1.22 9.52 -11.85
CA LEU A 256 -1.78 8.42 -12.64
C LEU A 256 -1.96 7.21 -11.73
N PHE A 257 -3.16 6.68 -11.65
CA PHE A 257 -3.46 5.37 -11.06
C PHE A 257 -3.80 4.37 -12.17
N THR A 258 -3.07 3.27 -12.23
CA THR A 258 -3.35 2.18 -13.18
C THR A 258 -3.60 0.87 -12.45
N MET A 259 -4.51 0.05 -12.96
CA MET A 259 -4.75 -1.31 -12.50
C MET A 259 -4.71 -2.29 -13.68
N SER A 260 -3.86 -3.32 -13.58
CA SER A 260 -3.70 -4.37 -14.58
C SER A 260 -3.14 -5.65 -13.95
N HIS A 261 -3.08 -6.73 -14.71
CA HIS A 261 -2.12 -7.79 -14.39
C HIS A 261 -0.69 -7.30 -14.59
N GLY A 262 0.24 -7.91 -13.88
CA GLY A 262 1.67 -7.80 -14.15
C GLY A 262 2.16 -9.05 -14.86
N ALA A 263 3.00 -8.88 -15.87
CA ALA A 263 3.57 -10.00 -16.61
C ALA A 263 4.40 -10.89 -15.68
N GLY A 264 4.00 -12.14 -15.57
CA GLY A 264 4.69 -13.20 -14.82
C GLY A 264 5.49 -14.12 -15.73
N ILE A 265 5.91 -15.28 -15.21
CA ILE A 265 6.65 -16.27 -15.98
C ILE A 265 5.84 -16.73 -17.21
N PRO A 266 6.45 -16.81 -18.41
CA PRO A 266 5.82 -17.46 -19.56
C PRO A 266 5.61 -18.95 -19.32
N LYS A 267 4.63 -19.58 -19.98
CA LYS A 267 4.37 -21.03 -19.85
C LYS A 267 5.59 -21.91 -20.18
N ALA A 268 6.42 -21.46 -21.13
CA ALA A 268 7.66 -22.15 -21.51
C ALA A 268 8.86 -21.83 -20.59
N GLY A 269 8.66 -20.99 -19.56
CA GLY A 269 9.73 -20.37 -18.79
C GLY A 269 10.35 -19.18 -19.51
N TRP A 270 11.19 -18.44 -18.78
CA TRP A 270 12.03 -17.39 -19.36
C TRP A 270 13.15 -18.00 -20.21
N ARG A 271 13.43 -17.41 -21.38
CA ARG A 271 14.54 -17.83 -22.24
C ARG A 271 15.90 -17.38 -21.68
N SER A 272 15.91 -16.30 -20.90
CA SER A 272 17.09 -15.78 -20.21
C SER A 272 16.69 -14.92 -19.01
N LEU A 273 17.65 -14.69 -18.11
CA LEU A 273 17.48 -13.70 -17.03
C LEU A 273 17.23 -12.30 -17.58
N GLU A 274 17.85 -11.94 -18.71
CA GLU A 274 17.64 -10.64 -19.36
C GLU A 274 16.19 -10.45 -19.81
N GLU A 275 15.57 -11.49 -20.38
CA GLU A 275 14.15 -11.46 -20.74
C GLU A 275 13.26 -11.29 -19.50
N GLN A 276 13.55 -12.05 -18.43
CA GLN A 276 12.84 -11.90 -17.17
C GLN A 276 12.93 -10.47 -16.62
N TYR A 277 14.13 -9.89 -16.58
CA TYR A 277 14.32 -8.52 -16.12
C TYR A 277 13.57 -7.50 -16.99
N ALA A 278 13.55 -7.71 -18.31
CA ALA A 278 12.93 -6.77 -19.24
C ALA A 278 11.39 -6.79 -19.18
N HIS A 279 10.78 -7.94 -18.86
CA HIS A 279 9.35 -8.15 -19.00
C HIS A 279 8.60 -8.43 -17.70
N GLN A 280 9.22 -9.03 -16.67
CA GLN A 280 8.51 -9.32 -15.43
C GLN A 280 8.05 -8.04 -14.74
N GLY A 281 6.76 -7.96 -14.41
CA GLY A 281 6.12 -6.77 -13.83
C GLY A 281 5.70 -5.72 -14.85
N ALA A 282 5.89 -5.95 -16.16
CA ALA A 282 5.28 -5.11 -17.20
C ALA A 282 3.75 -5.16 -17.10
N MET A 283 3.05 -4.08 -17.45
CA MET A 283 1.58 -4.09 -17.42
C MET A 283 1.04 -4.91 -18.59
N VAL A 284 0.11 -5.81 -18.31
CA VAL A 284 -0.67 -6.50 -19.34
C VAL A 284 -1.87 -5.63 -19.71
N LEU A 285 -1.97 -5.21 -20.96
CA LEU A 285 -2.97 -4.26 -21.44
C LEU A 285 -4.19 -4.90 -22.11
N GLY A 286 -4.21 -6.22 -22.25
CA GLY A 286 -5.33 -6.93 -22.84
C GLY A 286 -5.08 -8.44 -22.95
N ARG A 287 -6.07 -9.17 -23.49
CA ARG A 287 -6.07 -10.63 -23.58
C ARG A 287 -5.03 -11.21 -24.55
N GLU A 288 -4.63 -10.44 -25.56
CA GLU A 288 -3.70 -10.90 -26.60
C GLU A 288 -2.24 -10.84 -26.15
N GLY A 289 -1.98 -10.39 -24.92
CA GLY A 289 -0.62 -10.32 -24.36
C GLY A 289 0.11 -9.03 -24.72
N ASP A 290 -0.62 -7.99 -25.14
CA ASP A 290 -0.05 -6.64 -25.28
C ASP A 290 0.51 -6.16 -23.94
N LEU A 291 1.78 -5.73 -23.96
CA LEU A 291 2.49 -5.26 -22.77
C LEU A 291 2.81 -3.78 -22.88
N LEU A 292 2.66 -3.04 -21.78
CA LEU A 292 3.40 -1.79 -21.57
C LEU A 292 4.74 -2.13 -20.92
N THR A 293 5.82 -1.96 -21.66
CA THR A 293 7.18 -2.29 -21.23
C THR A 293 8.04 -1.04 -21.04
N ALA A 294 9.24 -1.24 -20.50
CA ALA A 294 10.24 -0.19 -20.42
C ALA A 294 10.52 0.49 -21.76
N ASN A 295 10.44 -0.22 -22.90
CA ASN A 295 10.76 0.36 -24.21
C ASN A 295 9.73 1.38 -24.68
N ASP A 296 8.47 1.22 -24.25
CA ASP A 296 7.35 2.06 -24.69
C ASP A 296 7.37 3.44 -24.02
N ILE A 297 7.94 3.53 -22.81
CA ILE A 297 7.98 4.78 -22.03
C ILE A 297 9.38 5.36 -21.85
N ARG A 298 10.45 4.67 -22.28
CA ARG A 298 11.82 5.20 -22.16
C ARG A 298 12.04 6.41 -23.06
N ARG A 299 11.28 6.51 -24.16
CA ARG A 299 11.43 7.57 -25.17
C ARG A 299 10.14 8.39 -25.23
N GLY A 300 10.28 9.70 -25.11
CA GLY A 300 9.17 10.65 -25.17
C GLY A 300 8.48 10.89 -23.83
N PRO A 301 7.54 11.85 -23.76
CA PRO A 301 6.90 12.23 -22.51
C PRO A 301 6.02 11.12 -21.95
N PHE A 302 6.16 10.84 -20.66
CA PHE A 302 5.28 9.93 -19.93
C PHE A 302 5.10 10.45 -18.51
N LEU A 303 3.98 11.13 -18.25
CA LEU A 303 3.68 11.74 -16.96
C LEU A 303 4.78 12.70 -16.44
N PRO A 304 5.23 13.72 -17.21
CA PRO A 304 6.36 14.57 -16.82
C PRO A 304 6.14 15.23 -15.46
N GLY A 305 7.06 15.00 -14.51
CA GLY A 305 6.99 15.60 -13.18
C GLY A 305 5.89 15.02 -12.27
N GLY A 306 5.17 14.00 -12.74
CA GLY A 306 4.05 13.42 -12.01
C GLY A 306 4.43 12.27 -11.08
N VAL A 307 3.41 11.54 -10.61
CA VAL A 307 3.54 10.33 -9.79
C VAL A 307 2.62 9.24 -10.32
N TRP A 308 3.15 8.02 -10.43
CA TRP A 308 2.41 6.89 -10.97
C TRP A 308 2.19 5.82 -9.90
N PHE A 309 0.94 5.52 -9.58
CA PHE A 309 0.55 4.35 -8.80
C PHE A 309 0.19 3.20 -9.75
N MET A 310 1.00 2.15 -9.76
CA MET A 310 0.80 0.96 -10.59
C MET A 310 0.38 -0.24 -9.74
N PHE A 311 -0.92 -0.55 -9.75
CA PHE A 311 -1.48 -1.77 -9.19
C PHE A 311 -1.29 -2.92 -10.20
N ALA A 312 -0.23 -3.72 -10.01
CA ALA A 312 0.06 -4.92 -10.79
C ALA A 312 1.05 -5.82 -10.04
N CYS A 313 0.92 -7.14 -10.18
CA CYS A 313 1.91 -8.11 -9.65
C CYS A 313 3.31 -7.77 -10.16
N TYR A 314 4.32 -7.83 -9.29
CA TYR A 314 5.70 -7.50 -9.59
C TYR A 314 5.94 -6.08 -10.16
N GLY A 315 4.95 -5.19 -10.08
CA GLY A 315 5.00 -3.88 -10.72
C GLY A 315 6.15 -3.00 -10.24
N ALA A 316 6.52 -3.09 -8.96
CA ALA A 316 7.76 -2.47 -8.46
C ALA A 316 8.96 -3.40 -8.58
N GLY A 317 8.79 -4.70 -8.41
CA GLY A 317 9.88 -5.66 -8.51
C GLY A 317 9.57 -7.06 -8.01
N THR A 318 10.60 -7.89 -8.08
CA THR A 318 10.56 -9.30 -7.71
C THR A 318 11.39 -9.52 -6.44
N PRO A 319 10.83 -10.17 -5.40
CA PRO A 319 11.59 -10.50 -4.20
C PRO A 319 12.46 -11.75 -4.41
N SER A 320 13.42 -11.96 -3.51
CA SER A 320 14.25 -13.18 -3.51
C SER A 320 13.46 -14.39 -3.05
N ARG A 321 12.40 -14.16 -2.26
CA ARG A 321 11.46 -15.16 -1.76
C ARG A 321 10.09 -14.54 -1.70
N SER A 322 9.09 -15.25 -2.24
CA SER A 322 7.70 -14.78 -2.12
C SER A 322 7.19 -14.96 -0.70
N ALA A 323 6.52 -13.93 -0.16
CA ALA A 323 5.85 -14.03 1.14
C ALA A 323 4.70 -15.05 1.11
N TYR A 324 4.15 -15.33 -0.08
CA TYR A 324 3.01 -16.21 -0.30
C TYR A 324 3.39 -17.68 -0.48
N PHE A 325 4.68 -17.99 -0.75
CA PHE A 325 5.14 -19.34 -1.03
C PHE A 325 4.79 -20.35 0.08
N PRO A 326 5.05 -20.10 1.38
CA PRO A 326 4.75 -21.07 2.44
C PRO A 326 3.26 -21.37 2.55
N TRP A 327 2.41 -20.33 2.41
CA TRP A 327 0.97 -20.46 2.50
C TRP A 327 0.39 -21.24 1.32
N LEU A 328 0.77 -20.89 0.08
CA LEU A 328 0.33 -21.59 -1.12
C LEU A 328 0.80 -23.05 -1.13
N SER A 329 2.03 -23.32 -0.69
CA SER A 329 2.55 -24.69 -0.57
C SER A 329 1.71 -25.50 0.40
N ARG A 330 1.37 -24.92 1.56
CA ARG A 330 0.52 -25.58 2.56
C ARG A 330 -0.89 -25.88 2.03
N LEU A 331 -1.49 -24.93 1.31
CA LEU A 331 -2.81 -25.14 0.70
C LEU A 331 -2.79 -26.23 -0.38
N HIS A 332 -1.71 -26.33 -1.14
CA HIS A 332 -1.50 -27.38 -2.12
C HIS A 332 -1.35 -28.76 -1.46
N GLU A 333 -0.51 -28.88 -0.43
CA GLU A 333 -0.35 -30.11 0.37
C GLU A 333 -1.69 -30.62 0.95
N LEU A 334 -2.56 -29.69 1.36
CA LEU A 334 -3.88 -29.98 1.91
C LEU A 334 -4.95 -30.26 0.84
N GLY A 335 -4.60 -30.19 -0.45
CA GLY A 335 -5.51 -30.42 -1.57
C GLY A 335 -6.59 -29.33 -1.76
N VAL A 336 -6.44 -28.16 -1.12
CA VAL A 336 -7.47 -27.10 -1.11
C VAL A 336 -7.58 -26.38 -2.46
N ILE A 337 -6.44 -26.19 -3.12
CA ILE A 337 -6.33 -25.37 -4.35
C ILE A 337 -6.05 -26.18 -5.62
N GLY A 338 -6.06 -27.52 -5.52
CA GLY A 338 -5.90 -28.44 -6.65
C GLY A 338 -4.63 -28.19 -7.49
N SER A 339 -4.67 -28.57 -8.77
CA SER A 339 -3.57 -28.42 -9.72
C SER A 339 -3.29 -26.98 -10.16
N ALA A 340 -4.23 -26.04 -9.92
CA ALA A 340 -3.99 -24.62 -10.20
C ALA A 340 -2.87 -24.03 -9.33
N ALA A 341 -2.60 -24.66 -8.17
CA ALA A 341 -1.49 -24.31 -7.30
C ALA A 341 -0.12 -24.57 -7.92
N ASP A 342 0.01 -25.62 -8.75
CA ASP A 342 1.27 -26.00 -9.36
C ASP A 342 1.79 -24.88 -10.26
N GLU A 343 0.90 -24.27 -11.04
CA GLU A 343 1.24 -23.16 -11.94
C GLU A 343 1.65 -21.90 -11.15
N VAL A 344 0.91 -21.56 -10.08
CA VAL A 344 1.23 -20.39 -9.25
C VAL A 344 2.55 -20.60 -8.49
N LEU A 345 2.75 -21.76 -7.85
CA LEU A 345 3.97 -22.08 -7.13
C LEU A 345 5.19 -22.12 -8.06
N ALA A 346 5.03 -22.65 -9.28
CA ALA A 346 6.08 -22.65 -10.29
C ALA A 346 6.45 -21.24 -10.77
N ALA A 347 5.54 -20.27 -10.66
CA ALA A 347 5.72 -18.88 -11.06
C ALA A 347 6.31 -17.97 -9.98
N LEU A 348 6.48 -18.46 -8.75
CA LEU A 348 7.11 -17.71 -7.66
C LEU A 348 8.64 -17.78 -7.72
N PRO A 349 9.35 -16.76 -7.21
CA PRO A 349 10.80 -16.80 -7.06
C PRO A 349 11.25 -18.01 -6.25
N ARG A 350 12.28 -18.70 -6.73
CA ARG A 350 12.87 -19.88 -6.09
C ARG A 350 14.06 -19.49 -5.24
N GLY A 351 14.42 -20.36 -4.29
CA GLY A 351 15.63 -20.20 -3.49
C GLY A 351 16.87 -20.14 -4.40
N GLY A 352 17.52 -18.99 -4.45
CA GLY A 352 18.68 -18.73 -5.30
C GLY A 352 18.44 -17.73 -6.44
N ASP A 353 17.18 -17.39 -6.72
CA ASP A 353 16.86 -16.34 -7.70
C ASP A 353 17.26 -14.95 -7.16
N SER A 354 17.83 -14.12 -8.02
CA SER A 354 18.22 -12.76 -7.66
C SER A 354 16.98 -11.84 -7.62
N PRO A 355 16.75 -11.10 -6.53
CA PRO A 355 15.70 -10.09 -6.48
C PRO A 355 16.03 -8.93 -7.42
N PHE A 356 15.02 -8.17 -7.86
CA PHE A 356 15.24 -6.97 -8.68
C PHE A 356 14.09 -5.99 -8.67
N VAL A 357 14.37 -4.75 -9.09
CA VAL A 357 13.37 -3.73 -9.43
C VAL A 357 12.93 -3.93 -10.88
N ALA A 358 11.62 -3.90 -11.14
CA ALA A 358 11.07 -4.14 -12.48
C ALA A 358 11.56 -3.07 -13.48
N ALA A 359 11.78 -3.46 -14.74
CA ALA A 359 12.33 -2.55 -15.75
C ALA A 359 11.41 -1.37 -16.09
N LEU A 360 10.09 -1.57 -16.03
CA LEU A 360 9.10 -0.54 -16.36
C LEU A 360 9.18 0.70 -15.45
N PRO A 361 9.08 0.59 -14.11
CA PRO A 361 9.26 1.76 -13.23
C PRO A 361 10.68 2.35 -13.29
N GLN A 362 11.72 1.53 -13.52
CA GLN A 362 13.07 2.05 -13.73
C GLN A 362 13.14 2.94 -14.98
N ALA A 363 12.54 2.52 -16.09
CA ALA A 363 12.47 3.31 -17.31
C ALA A 363 11.65 4.59 -17.13
N ALA A 364 10.53 4.53 -16.40
CA ALA A 364 9.73 5.71 -16.06
C ALA A 364 10.55 6.74 -15.27
N LEU A 365 11.27 6.28 -14.24
CA LEU A 365 12.07 7.15 -13.39
C LEU A 365 13.34 7.65 -14.10
N ALA A 366 13.95 6.87 -14.99
CA ALA A 366 15.10 7.30 -15.78
C ALA A 366 14.72 8.22 -16.95
N ASN A 367 13.47 8.17 -17.43
CA ASN A 367 13.01 9.04 -18.51
C ASN A 367 13.06 10.52 -18.08
N PRO A 368 13.81 11.40 -18.77
CA PRO A 368 13.86 12.83 -18.46
C PRO A 368 12.48 13.51 -18.45
N ASP A 369 11.54 13.06 -19.27
CA ASP A 369 10.15 13.54 -19.30
C ASP A 369 9.18 12.56 -18.61
N GLY A 370 9.71 11.80 -17.66
CA GLY A 370 9.00 10.81 -16.85
C GLY A 370 8.43 11.35 -15.53
N PRO A 371 7.78 10.50 -14.72
CA PRO A 371 7.38 10.84 -13.36
C PRO A 371 8.57 10.99 -12.41
N LEU A 372 8.33 11.65 -11.28
CA LEU A 372 9.27 11.79 -10.17
C LEU A 372 9.18 10.63 -9.16
N GLY A 373 8.06 9.91 -9.14
CA GLY A 373 7.84 8.76 -8.26
C GLY A 373 6.95 7.72 -8.90
N VAL A 374 7.20 6.45 -8.57
CA VAL A 374 6.35 5.32 -8.93
C VAL A 374 6.07 4.51 -7.67
N VAL A 375 4.80 4.26 -7.38
CA VAL A 375 4.38 3.28 -6.37
C VAL A 375 3.96 2.01 -7.09
N GLY A 376 4.49 0.87 -6.66
CA GLY A 376 4.13 -0.43 -7.24
C GLY A 376 4.27 -1.55 -6.22
N HIS A 377 3.82 -2.75 -6.60
CA HIS A 377 3.84 -3.92 -5.73
C HIS A 377 5.10 -4.77 -5.95
N VAL A 378 5.71 -5.23 -4.86
CA VAL A 378 6.77 -6.24 -4.86
C VAL A 378 6.16 -7.58 -4.53
N ASP A 379 6.31 -8.59 -5.40
CA ASP A 379 5.62 -9.90 -5.33
C ASP A 379 4.21 -9.90 -5.96
N LEU A 380 3.38 -10.88 -5.62
CA LEU A 380 1.99 -11.00 -6.08
C LEU A 380 1.08 -9.94 -5.45
N ALA A 381 0.41 -9.15 -6.29
CA ALA A 381 -0.64 -8.21 -5.87
C ALA A 381 -1.99 -8.93 -5.84
N TRP A 382 -2.66 -8.93 -4.68
CA TRP A 382 -3.94 -9.60 -4.52
C TRP A 382 -5.08 -8.61 -4.26
N THR A 383 -6.30 -9.12 -4.21
CA THR A 383 -7.48 -8.30 -3.89
C THR A 383 -7.57 -7.94 -2.40
N TRP A 384 -6.86 -8.62 -1.50
CA TRP A 384 -6.93 -8.39 -0.05
C TRP A 384 -6.52 -6.98 0.38
N SER A 385 -5.68 -6.29 -0.39
CA SER A 385 -5.35 -4.89 -0.12
C SER A 385 -6.59 -3.97 -0.18
N PHE A 386 -7.62 -4.32 -0.94
CA PHE A 386 -8.86 -3.53 -1.08
C PHE A 386 -10.17 -4.33 -0.86
N LEU A 387 -10.10 -5.60 -0.50
CA LEU A 387 -11.24 -6.44 -0.11
C LEU A 387 -11.03 -7.03 1.27
N ASP A 388 -12.05 -6.88 2.12
CA ASP A 388 -12.25 -7.75 3.27
C ASP A 388 -13.25 -8.85 2.91
N TYR A 389 -13.14 -9.98 3.60
CA TYR A 389 -14.11 -11.07 3.49
C TYR A 389 -14.72 -11.33 4.86
N ASP A 390 -16.01 -11.01 4.99
CA ASP A 390 -16.80 -11.36 6.16
C ASP A 390 -17.57 -12.66 5.91
N ILE A 391 -17.99 -13.33 6.99
CA ILE A 391 -18.86 -14.51 6.92
C ILE A 391 -20.27 -14.05 7.29
N GLU A 392 -21.17 -14.01 6.30
CA GLU A 392 -22.58 -13.70 6.50
C GLU A 392 -23.43 -14.90 6.04
N GLY A 393 -24.28 -15.42 6.92
CA GLY A 393 -25.14 -16.57 6.59
C GLY A 393 -24.39 -17.83 6.13
N GLY A 394 -23.11 -17.98 6.51
CA GLY A 394 -22.25 -19.09 6.09
C GLY A 394 -21.55 -18.90 4.74
N ALA A 395 -21.71 -17.75 4.08
CA ALA A 395 -21.05 -17.41 2.83
C ALA A 395 -20.01 -16.28 3.02
N PHE A 396 -18.96 -16.31 2.19
CA PHE A 396 -17.98 -15.21 2.12
C PHE A 396 -18.58 -14.04 1.35
N VAL A 397 -18.71 -12.90 2.01
CA VAL A 397 -19.18 -11.66 1.40
C VAL A 397 -18.01 -10.70 1.25
N PRO A 398 -17.63 -10.31 0.02
CA PRO A 398 -16.57 -9.33 -0.19
C PRO A 398 -17.05 -7.94 0.18
N LYS A 399 -16.26 -7.24 0.99
CA LYS A 399 -16.49 -5.85 1.40
C LYS A 399 -15.39 -4.98 0.83
N SER A 400 -15.78 -3.99 0.01
CA SER A 400 -14.84 -3.02 -0.53
C SER A 400 -14.16 -2.23 0.59
N ARG A 401 -12.86 -2.04 0.42
CA ARG A 401 -11.95 -1.24 1.25
C ARG A 401 -11.18 -0.24 0.39
N ALA A 402 -11.79 0.28 -0.67
CA ALA A 402 -11.17 1.24 -1.57
C ALA A 402 -10.65 2.49 -0.82
N GLU A 403 -11.24 2.84 0.33
CA GLU A 403 -10.76 3.90 1.21
C GLU A 403 -9.30 3.71 1.68
N ARG A 404 -8.78 2.47 1.62
CA ARG A 404 -7.37 2.17 1.90
C ARG A 404 -6.43 2.88 0.93
N PHE A 405 -6.82 2.99 -0.33
CA PHE A 405 -6.05 3.66 -1.38
C PHE A 405 -6.40 5.14 -1.50
N GLN A 406 -7.58 5.57 -1.02
CA GLN A 406 -7.98 6.97 -1.11
C GLN A 406 -7.03 7.93 -0.41
N GLY A 407 -6.53 7.57 0.77
CA GLY A 407 -5.59 8.43 1.51
C GLY A 407 -4.33 8.77 0.71
N ILE A 408 -3.72 7.77 0.08
CA ILE A 408 -2.52 7.98 -0.75
C ILE A 408 -2.83 8.79 -2.03
N LEU A 409 -3.94 8.49 -2.71
CA LEU A 409 -4.33 9.20 -3.94
C LEU A 409 -4.64 10.67 -3.67
N GLN A 410 -5.40 10.94 -2.60
CA GLN A 410 -5.70 12.29 -2.14
C GLN A 410 -4.42 13.03 -1.72
N ALA A 411 -3.50 12.36 -1.01
CA ALA A 411 -2.24 12.96 -0.60
C ALA A 411 -1.38 13.36 -1.80
N PHE A 412 -1.31 12.53 -2.85
CA PHE A 412 -0.62 12.91 -4.09
C PHE A 412 -1.24 14.13 -4.75
N VAL A 413 -2.56 14.13 -4.97
CA VAL A 413 -3.26 15.22 -5.67
C VAL A 413 -3.17 16.54 -4.90
N ASN A 414 -3.17 16.50 -3.57
CA ASN A 414 -3.00 17.67 -2.73
C ASN A 414 -1.52 18.13 -2.64
N GLY A 415 -0.58 17.51 -3.37
CA GLY A 415 0.80 17.97 -3.45
C GLY A 415 1.66 17.64 -2.24
N HIS A 416 1.28 16.64 -1.44
CA HIS A 416 2.14 16.12 -0.36
C HIS A 416 3.40 15.44 -0.94
N ARG A 417 4.47 15.39 -0.15
CA ARG A 417 5.68 14.65 -0.52
C ARG A 417 5.36 13.17 -0.67
N PHE A 418 5.98 12.50 -1.64
CA PHE A 418 5.59 11.15 -2.03
C PHE A 418 5.78 10.12 -0.92
N GLY A 419 6.81 10.27 -0.09
CA GLY A 419 7.00 9.40 1.08
C GLY A 419 5.92 9.59 2.14
N VAL A 420 5.37 10.80 2.29
CA VAL A 420 4.24 11.11 3.18
C VAL A 420 2.96 10.48 2.64
N ALA A 421 2.69 10.66 1.34
CA ALA A 421 1.56 10.04 0.67
C ALA A 421 1.63 8.51 0.72
N HIS A 422 2.79 7.91 0.47
CA HIS A 422 3.01 6.46 0.56
C HIS A 422 2.73 5.92 1.97
N HIS A 423 3.07 6.67 3.02
CA HIS A 423 2.81 6.29 4.41
C HIS A 423 1.31 6.19 4.76
N GLU A 424 0.41 6.77 3.96
CA GLU A 424 -1.04 6.57 4.09
C GLU A 424 -1.47 5.13 3.82
N LEU A 425 -0.71 4.34 3.06
CA LEU A 425 -0.93 2.89 2.97
C LEU A 425 -0.33 2.16 4.17
N ALA A 426 0.86 2.59 4.63
CA ALA A 426 1.56 1.97 5.75
C ALA A 426 0.75 1.98 7.05
N ARG A 427 -0.13 2.96 7.28
CA ARG A 427 -1.01 2.97 8.46
C ARG A 427 -1.99 1.79 8.48
N PHE A 428 -2.49 1.35 7.34
CA PHE A 428 -3.37 0.18 7.27
C PHE A 428 -2.59 -1.11 7.49
N PHE A 429 -1.39 -1.23 6.91
CA PHE A 429 -0.48 -2.33 7.23
C PHE A 429 -0.22 -2.42 8.74
N ARG A 430 0.03 -1.29 9.42
CA ARG A 430 0.21 -1.25 10.88
C ARG A 430 -1.05 -1.69 11.61
N SER A 431 -2.21 -1.16 11.24
CA SER A 431 -3.49 -1.53 11.84
C SER A 431 -3.77 -3.04 11.72
N VAL A 432 -3.60 -3.61 10.53
CA VAL A 432 -3.81 -5.04 10.28
C VAL A 432 -2.75 -5.87 11.00
N SER A 433 -1.49 -5.39 11.07
CA SER A 433 -0.44 -6.09 11.83
C SER A 433 -0.78 -6.19 13.31
N THR A 434 -1.27 -5.10 13.93
CA THR A 434 -1.77 -5.13 15.31
C THR A 434 -2.91 -6.12 15.47
N GLU A 435 -3.85 -6.15 14.53
CA GLU A 435 -4.99 -7.07 14.59
C GLU A 435 -4.58 -8.53 14.49
N VAL A 436 -3.64 -8.88 13.59
CA VAL A 436 -3.05 -10.23 13.52
C VAL A 436 -2.44 -10.62 14.86
N THR A 437 -1.62 -9.75 15.46
CA THR A 437 -0.96 -10.04 16.74
C THR A 437 -1.95 -10.27 17.87
N ILE A 438 -2.97 -9.40 18.00
CA ILE A 438 -4.03 -9.59 19.01
C ILE A 438 -4.76 -10.92 18.80
N PHE A 439 -5.03 -11.27 17.54
CA PHE A 439 -5.73 -12.51 17.21
C PHE A 439 -4.89 -13.75 17.58
N ASP A 440 -3.58 -13.72 17.30
CA ASP A 440 -2.66 -14.80 17.64
C ASP A 440 -2.44 -14.92 19.17
N GLU A 441 -2.36 -13.79 19.89
CA GLU A 441 -2.28 -13.77 21.36
C GLU A 441 -3.52 -14.36 22.02
N GLU A 442 -4.71 -13.96 21.58
CA GLU A 442 -5.98 -14.50 22.09
C GLU A 442 -6.11 -16.00 21.78
N HIS A 443 -5.70 -16.42 20.58
CA HIS A 443 -5.65 -17.83 20.21
C HIS A 443 -4.72 -18.63 21.14
N ALA A 444 -3.50 -18.14 21.37
CA ALA A 444 -2.54 -18.78 22.26
C ALA A 444 -3.05 -18.82 23.72
N HIS A 445 -3.68 -17.74 24.18
CA HIS A 445 -4.28 -17.68 25.51
C HIS A 445 -5.37 -18.74 25.68
N ARG A 446 -6.33 -18.82 24.75
CA ARG A 446 -7.39 -19.82 24.78
C ARG A 446 -6.86 -21.25 24.70
N ALA A 447 -5.84 -21.49 23.88
CA ALA A 447 -5.15 -22.78 23.81
C ALA A 447 -4.44 -23.15 25.13
N SER A 448 -3.91 -22.16 25.87
CA SER A 448 -3.28 -22.41 27.18
C SER A 448 -4.27 -22.77 28.29
N LEU A 449 -5.53 -22.33 28.17
CA LEU A 449 -6.59 -22.61 29.15
C LEU A 449 -7.22 -24.00 28.98
N SER A 450 -7.06 -24.64 27.82
CA SER A 450 -7.65 -25.95 27.53
C SER A 450 -6.81 -26.74 26.53
N SER A 451 -6.37 -27.94 26.93
CA SER A 451 -5.66 -28.88 26.06
C SER A 451 -6.49 -29.36 24.87
N ASP A 452 -7.82 -29.25 24.95
CA ASP A 452 -8.77 -29.69 23.91
C ASP A 452 -9.25 -28.52 23.03
N PHE A 453 -8.56 -27.37 23.09
CA PHE A 453 -8.92 -26.21 22.28
C PHE A 453 -8.79 -26.53 20.78
N VAL A 454 -9.93 -26.55 20.10
CA VAL A 454 -10.01 -26.61 18.63
C VAL A 454 -10.46 -25.26 18.11
N GLU A 455 -9.63 -24.66 17.26
CA GLU A 455 -9.96 -23.40 16.61
C GLU A 455 -11.12 -23.59 15.62
N ASP A 456 -12.16 -22.78 15.77
CA ASP A 456 -13.30 -22.81 14.87
C ASP A 456 -12.93 -22.29 13.45
N GLN A 457 -13.75 -22.67 12.48
CA GLN A 457 -13.49 -22.33 11.08
C GLN A 457 -13.49 -20.81 10.81
N ALA A 458 -14.34 -20.05 11.49
CA ALA A 458 -14.43 -18.61 11.28
C ALA A 458 -13.17 -17.90 11.80
N SER A 459 -12.66 -18.34 12.96
CA SER A 459 -11.39 -17.87 13.52
C SER A 459 -10.20 -18.13 12.56
N ARG A 460 -10.11 -19.36 12.02
CA ARG A 460 -9.06 -19.73 11.06
C ARG A 460 -9.10 -18.87 9.79
N VAL A 461 -10.29 -18.64 9.26
CA VAL A 461 -10.52 -17.75 8.11
C VAL A 461 -10.09 -16.33 8.44
N ARG A 462 -10.51 -15.79 9.59
CA ARG A 462 -10.20 -14.41 9.98
C ARG A 462 -8.70 -14.20 10.06
N ARG A 463 -7.96 -15.10 10.71
CA ARG A 463 -6.50 -15.06 10.77
C ARG A 463 -5.87 -15.11 9.38
N ALA A 464 -6.33 -16.01 8.50
CA ALA A 464 -5.82 -16.09 7.14
C ALA A 464 -6.09 -14.79 6.34
N ASN A 465 -7.28 -14.20 6.48
CA ASN A 465 -7.62 -12.92 5.86
C ASN A 465 -6.72 -11.79 6.35
N LEU A 466 -6.53 -11.66 7.67
CA LEU A 466 -5.67 -10.61 8.24
C LEU A 466 -4.21 -10.79 7.82
N TRP A 467 -3.71 -12.03 7.79
CA TRP A 467 -2.37 -12.31 7.30
C TRP A 467 -2.21 -11.91 5.82
N MET A 468 -3.16 -12.29 4.95
CA MET A 468 -3.12 -11.92 3.53
C MET A 468 -3.16 -10.40 3.32
N GLN A 469 -4.07 -9.71 4.02
CA GLN A 469 -4.15 -8.24 4.00
C GLN A 469 -2.84 -7.60 4.42
N ARG A 470 -2.22 -8.11 5.50
CA ARG A 470 -0.94 -7.61 5.99
C ARG A 470 0.16 -7.75 4.94
N GLN A 471 0.29 -8.92 4.31
CA GLN A 471 1.32 -9.14 3.28
C GLN A 471 1.09 -8.21 2.08
N ASP A 472 -0.14 -8.17 1.58
CA ASP A 472 -0.48 -7.44 0.36
C ASP A 472 -0.33 -5.92 0.52
N LEU A 473 -0.81 -5.34 1.63
CA LEU A 473 -0.66 -3.90 1.90
C LEU A 473 0.80 -3.48 2.08
N SER A 474 1.63 -4.35 2.66
CA SER A 474 3.03 -4.03 2.97
C SER A 474 3.98 -4.07 1.78
N ALA A 475 3.52 -4.66 0.68
CA ALA A 475 4.31 -4.90 -0.51
C ALA A 475 4.23 -3.77 -1.54
N TYR A 476 3.36 -2.77 -1.32
CA TYR A 476 3.41 -1.51 -2.07
C TYR A 476 4.59 -0.67 -1.62
N VAL A 477 5.53 -0.40 -2.52
CA VAL A 477 6.75 0.39 -2.25
C VAL A 477 6.82 1.62 -3.13
N LEU A 478 7.42 2.69 -2.60
CA LEU A 478 7.77 3.88 -3.38
C LEU A 478 9.16 3.74 -4.01
N LEU A 479 9.22 3.94 -5.31
CA LEU A 479 10.43 4.13 -6.11
C LEU A 479 10.53 5.61 -6.50
N GLY A 480 11.68 6.22 -6.26
CA GLY A 480 11.88 7.67 -6.32
C GLY A 480 12.35 8.27 -4.99
N ASP A 481 12.70 9.55 -5.01
CA ASP A 481 13.01 10.34 -3.81
C ASP A 481 11.73 10.57 -2.99
N PRO A 482 11.67 10.11 -1.72
CA PRO A 482 10.48 10.28 -0.88
C PRO A 482 10.18 11.75 -0.55
N ALA A 483 11.15 12.65 -0.71
CA ALA A 483 10.93 14.08 -0.54
C ALA A 483 10.43 14.76 -1.83
N ALA A 484 10.44 14.11 -2.99
CA ALA A 484 9.81 14.68 -4.18
C ALA A 484 8.29 14.84 -3.99
N ARG A 485 7.68 15.74 -4.75
CA ARG A 485 6.24 16.01 -4.79
C ARG A 485 5.85 16.49 -6.18
N LEU A 486 4.55 16.53 -6.45
CA LEU A 486 4.05 17.14 -7.68
C LEU A 486 4.46 18.62 -7.75
N PRO A 487 4.87 19.12 -8.93
CA PRO A 487 5.20 20.53 -9.18
C PRO A 487 3.93 21.38 -9.26
N ILE A 488 3.11 21.35 -8.21
CA ILE A 488 1.85 22.09 -8.11
C ILE A 488 1.84 23.03 -6.90
N ALA A 489 0.76 23.79 -6.70
CA ALA A 489 0.62 24.59 -5.49
C ALA A 489 0.72 23.70 -4.25
N ARG A 490 1.57 24.10 -3.30
CA ARG A 490 1.84 23.32 -2.10
C ARG A 490 0.62 23.36 -1.18
N CYS A 491 0.14 22.21 -0.72
CA CYS A 491 -0.79 22.20 0.40
C CYS A 491 -0.07 22.74 1.66
N PRO A 492 -0.64 23.72 2.38
CA PRO A 492 -0.07 24.18 3.64
C PRO A 492 -0.12 23.08 4.71
N ALA A 493 1.04 22.76 5.27
CA ALA A 493 1.31 22.00 6.51
C ALA A 493 0.38 20.82 6.86
N GLY A 494 0.83 19.61 6.52
CA GLY A 494 0.37 18.33 7.08
C GLY A 494 -0.89 17.76 6.43
N ILE A 495 -1.00 16.43 6.44
CA ILE A 495 -2.24 15.76 6.01
C ILE A 495 -3.36 16.18 6.96
N ARG A 496 -4.31 16.96 6.47
CA ARG A 496 -5.58 17.15 7.17
C ARG A 496 -6.36 15.85 7.03
N HIS A 497 -6.26 14.97 8.01
CA HIS A 497 -7.23 13.90 8.13
C HIS A 497 -8.60 14.57 8.30
N ALA A 498 -9.49 14.38 7.33
CA ALA A 498 -10.90 14.55 7.61
C ALA A 498 -11.17 13.67 8.83
N ALA A 499 -11.63 14.26 9.94
CA ALA A 499 -12.13 13.48 11.05
C ALA A 499 -13.07 12.41 10.47
N PRO A 500 -12.95 11.12 10.85
CA PRO A 500 -13.86 10.11 10.36
C PRO A 500 -15.26 10.66 10.59
N GLY A 501 -16.01 10.87 9.50
CA GLY A 501 -17.28 11.56 9.50
C GLY A 501 -18.32 10.77 10.30
N GLY A 502 -18.25 10.84 11.63
CA GLY A 502 -19.09 10.09 12.56
C GLY A 502 -20.54 10.53 12.54
N ALA A 503 -20.85 11.67 11.90
CA ALA A 503 -22.21 12.12 11.67
C ALA A 503 -22.80 11.57 10.36
N ALA A 504 -22.00 11.48 9.29
CA ALA A 504 -22.46 11.00 7.99
C ALA A 504 -22.60 9.46 7.98
N SER A 505 -21.63 8.72 8.54
CA SER A 505 -21.69 7.24 8.58
C SER A 505 -22.87 6.74 9.40
N ARG A 506 -23.20 7.39 10.52
CA ARG A 506 -24.41 7.06 11.31
C ARG A 506 -25.69 7.33 10.53
N SER A 507 -25.78 8.44 9.81
CA SER A 507 -26.96 8.73 8.98
C SER A 507 -27.11 7.72 7.84
N THR A 508 -26.01 7.30 7.20
CA THR A 508 -26.03 6.34 6.09
C THR A 508 -26.31 4.92 6.58
N GLU A 509 -25.72 4.47 7.68
CA GLU A 509 -26.02 3.16 8.29
C GLU A 509 -27.46 3.09 8.80
N GLU A 510 -27.98 4.17 9.38
CA GLU A 510 -29.37 4.25 9.83
C GLU A 510 -30.33 4.27 8.64
N SER A 511 -30.00 4.98 7.55
CA SER A 511 -30.77 4.96 6.30
C SER A 511 -30.80 3.57 5.66
N VAL A 512 -29.66 2.87 5.57
CA VAL A 512 -29.57 1.51 5.02
C VAL A 512 -30.36 0.52 5.89
N ARG A 513 -30.27 0.62 7.23
CA ARG A 513 -31.07 -0.20 8.14
C ARG A 513 -32.57 0.06 8.00
N ARG A 514 -32.99 1.31 7.79
CA ARG A 514 -34.39 1.68 7.53
C ARG A 514 -34.86 1.17 6.16
N GLU A 515 -34.01 1.21 5.15
CA GLU A 515 -34.27 0.63 3.83
C GLU A 515 -34.50 -0.88 3.90
N ASP A 516 -33.61 -1.63 4.55
CA ASP A 516 -33.74 -3.08 4.74
C ASP A 516 -35.02 -3.43 5.52
N ALA A 517 -35.35 -2.64 6.54
CA ALA A 517 -36.58 -2.77 7.31
C ALA A 517 -37.83 -2.56 6.43
N VAL A 518 -37.83 -1.55 5.55
CA VAL A 518 -38.92 -1.29 4.60
C VAL A 518 -39.05 -2.41 3.58
N LEU A 519 -37.93 -2.88 3.01
CA LEU A 519 -37.93 -3.95 2.01
C LEU A 519 -38.42 -5.28 2.60
N ALA A 520 -38.09 -5.59 3.86
CA ALA A 520 -38.60 -6.77 4.55
C ALA A 520 -40.13 -6.75 4.70
N VAL A 521 -40.72 -5.58 4.95
CA VAL A 521 -42.19 -5.41 5.02
C VAL A 521 -42.82 -5.51 3.63
N LEU A 522 -42.27 -4.81 2.63
CA LEU A 522 -42.79 -4.82 1.26
C LEU A 522 -42.72 -6.21 0.59
N ARG A 523 -41.72 -7.03 0.95
CA ARG A 523 -41.56 -8.41 0.46
C ARG A 523 -42.36 -9.44 1.29
N GLY A 524 -43.10 -9.02 2.31
CA GLY A 524 -43.87 -9.90 3.19
C GLY A 524 -43.00 -10.81 4.08
N MET A 525 -41.70 -10.52 4.21
CA MET A 525 -40.75 -11.31 5.02
C MET A 525 -40.88 -11.00 6.52
N ALA A 526 -41.45 -9.84 6.88
CA ALA A 526 -41.75 -9.46 8.26
C ALA A 526 -42.96 -8.52 8.31
N THR A 527 -43.69 -8.52 9.44
CA THR A 527 -44.74 -7.52 9.69
C THR A 527 -44.15 -6.22 10.22
N ALA A 528 -44.82 -5.08 10.00
CA ALA A 528 -44.40 -3.78 10.53
C ALA A 528 -44.21 -3.80 12.07
N ALA A 529 -45.04 -4.57 12.80
CA ALA A 529 -44.91 -4.76 14.24
C ALA A 529 -43.63 -5.51 14.64
N THR A 530 -43.23 -6.53 13.87
CA THR A 530 -42.00 -7.30 14.12
C THR A 530 -40.75 -6.46 13.85
N VAL A 531 -40.78 -5.68 12.77
CA VAL A 531 -39.70 -4.74 12.42
C VAL A 531 -39.57 -3.62 13.46
N ALA A 532 -40.69 -3.05 13.90
CA ALA A 532 -40.74 -2.02 14.94
C ALA A 532 -40.10 -2.50 16.25
N SER A 533 -40.43 -3.72 16.70
CA SER A 533 -39.83 -4.33 17.89
C SER A 533 -38.32 -4.54 17.74
N ARG A 534 -37.84 -5.02 16.58
CA ARG A 534 -36.41 -5.23 16.31
C ARG A 534 -35.62 -3.93 16.25
N MET A 535 -36.25 -2.85 15.80
CA MET A 535 -35.62 -1.55 15.56
C MET A 535 -35.78 -0.57 16.73
N GLY A 536 -36.58 -0.92 17.75
CA GLY A 536 -36.83 -0.06 18.91
C GLY A 536 -37.65 1.18 18.58
N VAL A 537 -38.50 1.13 17.55
CA VAL A 537 -39.36 2.24 17.09
C VAL A 537 -40.84 1.84 17.13
N SER A 538 -41.76 2.79 16.89
CA SER A 538 -43.20 2.47 16.86
C SER A 538 -43.61 1.81 15.54
N ARG A 539 -44.71 1.05 15.57
CA ARG A 539 -45.31 0.46 14.36
C ARG A 539 -45.65 1.53 13.32
N ASP A 540 -46.25 2.63 13.75
CA ASP A 540 -46.65 3.76 12.90
C ASP A 540 -45.44 4.44 12.24
N GLU A 541 -44.27 4.38 12.88
CA GLU A 541 -43.03 4.90 12.31
C GLU A 541 -42.51 4.03 11.16
N VAL A 542 -42.55 2.71 11.31
CA VAL A 542 -42.20 1.77 10.23
C VAL A 542 -43.20 1.89 9.06
N GLU A 543 -44.49 2.03 9.34
CA GLU A 543 -45.52 2.23 8.30
C GLU A 543 -45.29 3.55 7.53
N ARG A 544 -44.84 4.62 8.19
CA ARG A 544 -44.44 5.88 7.54
C ARG A 544 -43.20 5.73 6.67
N TRP A 545 -42.21 4.92 7.07
CA TRP A 545 -41.04 4.65 6.24
C TRP A 545 -41.43 3.92 4.96
N VAL A 546 -42.29 2.91 5.06
CA VAL A 546 -42.80 2.15 3.90
C VAL A 546 -43.53 3.06 2.93
N ALA A 547 -44.45 3.91 3.43
CA ALA A 547 -45.17 4.87 2.59
C ALA A 547 -44.22 5.83 1.87
N THR A 548 -43.27 6.42 2.60
CA THR A 548 -42.29 7.36 2.06
C THR A 548 -41.43 6.72 0.96
N PHE A 549 -40.98 5.48 1.17
CA PHE A 549 -40.17 4.75 0.21
C PHE A 549 -40.95 4.41 -1.08
N VAL A 550 -42.22 3.99 -0.94
CA VAL A 550 -43.09 3.70 -2.09
C VAL A 550 -43.38 4.97 -2.88
N ASP A 551 -43.67 6.08 -2.22
CA ASP A 551 -43.95 7.37 -2.88
C ASP A 551 -42.72 7.92 -3.60
N ALA A 552 -41.54 7.81 -3.00
CA ALA A 552 -40.28 8.17 -3.65
C ALA A 552 -40.00 7.29 -4.89
N GLY A 553 -40.22 5.98 -4.79
CA GLY A 553 -40.09 5.04 -5.91
C GLY A 553 -41.05 5.37 -7.06
N ARG A 554 -42.32 5.68 -6.75
CA ARG A 554 -43.31 6.12 -7.74
C ARG A 554 -42.92 7.43 -8.42
N ALA A 555 -42.42 8.41 -7.65
CA ALA A 555 -41.96 9.69 -8.16
C ALA A 555 -40.70 9.56 -9.03
N ALA A 556 -39.82 8.61 -8.74
CA ALA A 556 -38.66 8.30 -9.57
C ALA A 556 -39.10 7.64 -10.89
N LEU A 557 -39.98 6.65 -10.83
CA LEU A 557 -40.53 5.98 -12.02
C LEU A 557 -41.30 6.95 -12.94
N ALA A 558 -42.01 7.92 -12.36
CA ALA A 558 -42.70 8.96 -13.14
C ALA A 558 -41.75 9.90 -13.89
N ARG A 559 -40.52 10.09 -13.40
CA ARG A 559 -39.46 10.89 -14.05
C ARG A 559 -38.69 10.12 -15.13
N MET A 560 -38.89 8.81 -15.23
CA MET A 560 -38.30 7.95 -16.27
C MET A 560 -39.17 7.87 -17.54
N ARG A 561 -40.25 8.66 -17.61
CA ARG A 561 -41.12 8.77 -18.78
C ARG A 561 -40.77 9.97 -19.65
#